data_AF-A0A3P1B0N9-F1
#
_entry.id   AF-A0A3P1B0N9-F1
#
_cell.length_a   1.000
_cell.length_b   1.000
_cell.length_c   1.000
_cell.angle_alpha   90.00
_cell.angle_beta   90.00
_cell.angle_gamma   90.00
#
_symmetry.space_group_name_H-M   'P 1'
#
loop_
_entity.id
_entity.type
_entity.pdbx_description
1 polymer ?
#
loop_
_entity_poly.entity_id
_entity_poly.type
_entity_poly.pdbx_seq_one_letter_code
_entity_poly.pdbx_strand_id
1 'polypeptide(L)'
;MKKIMLFLLLVFLFNSCEKECVPHEYNRSLMTDASKEYLDVTKRNVSFLNQNQEEVVISFEQGDISIKKFDAGDDEGCGYFTVESGEQLFNFGNYRGKFEIGQSSLSISISNYVSYNFNVLDSNGKEFNDVTESLELNGFTFTNVLVLPNINTDENSIWDINKIIYSKNNGIEFILFRDGKWLKQIK
;
A
#
# COMPACT_ATOMS: atom_id res chain seq x y z
N MET A 1 -58.71 9.81 -33.21
CA MET A 1 -57.49 10.58 -32.91
C MET A 1 -56.78 10.12 -31.63
N LYS A 2 -57.48 9.86 -30.51
CA LYS A 2 -56.85 9.37 -29.25
C LYS A 2 -56.06 8.04 -29.37
N LYS A 3 -56.49 7.12 -30.25
CA LYS A 3 -55.82 5.82 -30.45
C LYS A 3 -54.48 5.91 -31.21
N ILE A 4 -54.31 6.90 -32.08
CA ILE A 4 -53.07 7.12 -32.85
C ILE A 4 -52.01 7.80 -31.94
N MET A 5 -52.47 8.69 -31.06
CA MET A 5 -51.60 9.37 -30.10
C MET A 5 -50.98 8.40 -29.08
N LEU A 6 -51.73 7.35 -28.68
CA LEU A 6 -51.22 6.29 -27.80
C LEU A 6 -50.13 5.44 -28.48
N PHE A 7 -50.26 5.22 -29.79
CA PHE A 7 -49.30 4.41 -30.56
C PHE A 7 -47.98 5.15 -30.79
N LEU A 8 -48.02 6.47 -31.03
CA LEU A 8 -46.82 7.30 -31.12
C LEU A 8 -46.07 7.40 -29.77
N LEU A 9 -46.78 7.44 -28.64
CA LEU A 9 -46.16 7.47 -27.31
C LEU A 9 -45.41 6.17 -26.99
N LEU A 10 -45.96 5.02 -27.41
CA LEU A 10 -45.32 3.71 -27.26
C LEU A 10 -44.03 3.60 -28.09
N VAL A 11 -43.98 4.17 -29.30
CA VAL A 11 -42.76 4.15 -30.15
C VAL A 11 -41.62 4.97 -29.54
N PHE A 12 -41.90 6.05 -28.80
CA PHE A 12 -40.86 6.81 -28.09
C PHE A 12 -40.33 6.08 -26.84
N LEU A 13 -41.15 5.27 -26.18
CA LEU A 13 -40.74 4.49 -25.00
C LEU A 13 -39.83 3.29 -25.34
N PHE A 14 -39.88 2.79 -26.58
CA PHE A 14 -38.99 1.70 -27.04
C PHE A 14 -37.75 2.18 -27.80
N ASN A 15 -37.68 3.47 -28.16
CA ASN A 15 -36.51 4.09 -28.80
C ASN A 15 -35.62 4.87 -27.83
N SER A 16 -35.92 4.85 -26.52
CA SER A 16 -34.90 5.16 -25.52
C SER A 16 -33.91 4.00 -25.48
N CYS A 17 -33.04 3.93 -26.50
CA CYS A 17 -31.72 3.34 -26.31
C CYS A 17 -31.11 4.09 -25.14
N GLU A 18 -31.15 3.49 -23.94
CA GLU A 18 -30.04 3.68 -23.01
C GLU A 18 -28.80 3.43 -23.86
N LYS A 19 -28.04 4.48 -24.15
CA LYS A 19 -26.75 4.31 -24.83
C LYS A 19 -25.99 3.33 -23.96
N GLU A 20 -25.80 2.10 -24.44
CA GLU A 20 -24.94 1.14 -23.78
C GLU A 20 -23.61 1.84 -23.57
N CYS A 21 -23.34 2.10 -22.31
CA CYS A 21 -22.21 2.87 -21.90
C CYS A 21 -21.00 1.93 -21.99
N VAL A 22 -20.27 2.02 -23.11
CA VAL A 22 -19.14 1.13 -23.38
C VAL A 22 -18.03 1.45 -22.39
N PRO A 23 -17.59 0.49 -21.55
CA PRO A 23 -16.55 0.75 -20.58
C PRO A 23 -15.25 1.17 -21.28
N HIS A 24 -14.66 2.28 -20.83
CA HIS A 24 -13.43 2.83 -21.39
C HIS A 24 -12.36 2.97 -20.30
N GLU A 25 -11.13 2.56 -20.60
CA GLU A 25 -10.01 2.68 -19.66
C GLU A 25 -9.31 4.03 -19.85
N TYR A 26 -9.38 4.91 -18.85
CA TYR A 26 -8.74 6.21 -18.91
C TYR A 26 -7.23 6.14 -18.66
N ASN A 27 -6.82 5.33 -17.69
CA ASN A 27 -5.41 5.15 -17.37
C ASN A 27 -5.16 3.77 -16.78
N ARG A 28 -3.90 3.33 -16.91
CA ARG A 28 -3.40 2.07 -16.40
C ARG A 28 -2.07 2.31 -15.67
N SER A 29 -2.08 2.13 -14.36
CA SER A 29 -0.91 2.19 -13.49
C SER A 29 -0.58 0.77 -13.04
N LEU A 30 0.39 0.13 -13.71
CA LEU A 30 0.88 -1.19 -13.34
C LEU A 30 2.23 -1.06 -12.63
N MET A 31 2.50 -1.99 -11.72
CA MET A 31 3.81 -2.10 -11.10
C MET A 31 4.80 -2.69 -12.10
N THR A 32 6.02 -2.17 -12.10
CA THR A 32 7.13 -2.81 -12.82
C THR A 32 7.59 -4.06 -12.08
N ASP A 33 8.26 -4.97 -12.78
CA ASP A 33 8.83 -6.18 -12.15
C ASP A 33 9.82 -5.80 -11.02
N ALA A 34 10.60 -4.74 -11.24
CA ALA A 34 11.51 -4.20 -10.23
C ALA A 34 10.77 -3.74 -8.96
N SER A 35 9.61 -3.11 -9.10
CA SER A 35 8.78 -2.70 -7.96
C SER A 35 8.15 -3.90 -7.25
N LYS A 36 7.72 -4.93 -8.00
CA LYS A 36 7.15 -6.16 -7.43
C LYS A 36 8.13 -6.94 -6.55
N GLU A 37 9.43 -6.88 -6.86
CA GLU A 37 10.47 -7.50 -6.03
C GLU A 37 10.55 -6.93 -4.61
N TYR A 38 10.02 -5.73 -4.35
CA TYR A 38 9.95 -5.16 -3.00
C TYR A 38 8.82 -5.77 -2.16
N LEU A 39 8.00 -6.67 -2.70
CA LEU A 39 7.01 -7.42 -1.93
C LEU A 39 7.28 -8.91 -2.01
N ASP A 40 7.78 -9.48 -0.90
CA ASP A 40 7.76 -10.93 -0.70
C ASP A 40 6.36 -11.34 -0.23
N VAL A 41 5.58 -11.95 -1.10
CA VAL A 41 4.21 -12.40 -0.80
C VAL A 41 4.17 -13.68 0.04
N THR A 42 5.30 -14.33 0.31
CA THR A 42 5.29 -15.61 1.01
C THR A 42 4.96 -15.45 2.49
N LYS A 43 4.16 -16.40 3.02
CA LYS A 43 3.97 -16.53 4.47
C LYS A 43 5.29 -16.90 5.13
N ARG A 44 5.77 -16.09 6.07
CA ARG A 44 7.07 -16.27 6.73
C ARG A 44 7.09 -15.68 8.14
N ASN A 45 8.00 -16.19 8.95
CA ASN A 45 8.34 -15.59 10.24
C ASN A 45 9.72 -14.95 10.12
N VAL A 46 9.87 -13.75 10.68
CA VAL A 46 11.11 -13.01 10.68
C VAL A 46 11.41 -12.57 12.11
N SER A 47 12.61 -12.88 12.57
CA SER A 47 13.04 -12.54 13.93
C SER A 47 13.72 -11.18 14.00
N PHE A 48 13.47 -10.47 15.08
CA PHE A 48 14.03 -9.16 15.39
C PHE A 48 14.58 -9.15 16.81
N LEU A 49 15.57 -8.31 17.07
CA LEU A 49 16.03 -7.99 18.42
C LEU A 49 15.55 -6.60 18.84
N ASN A 50 15.28 -6.44 20.13
CA ASN A 50 15.07 -5.15 20.77
C ASN A 50 16.33 -4.65 21.51
N GLN A 51 16.20 -3.57 22.28
CA GLN A 51 17.29 -2.94 23.04
C GLN A 51 17.91 -3.90 24.06
N ASN A 52 17.09 -4.81 24.60
CA ASN A 52 17.44 -5.75 25.65
C ASN A 52 17.99 -7.06 25.09
N GLN A 53 18.19 -7.17 23.76
CA GLN A 53 18.54 -8.41 23.07
C GLN A 53 17.46 -9.50 23.19
N GLU A 54 16.22 -9.11 23.43
CA GLU A 54 15.08 -10.04 23.43
C GLU A 54 14.58 -10.21 22.00
N GLU A 55 14.27 -11.46 21.64
CA GLU A 55 13.76 -11.80 20.34
C GLU A 55 12.26 -11.49 20.23
N VAL A 56 11.89 -10.79 19.15
CA VAL A 56 10.52 -10.50 18.74
C VAL A 56 10.31 -11.10 17.36
N VAL A 57 9.35 -12.01 17.24
CA VAL A 57 9.01 -12.64 15.96
C VAL A 57 7.86 -11.89 15.30
N ILE A 58 8.09 -11.41 14.08
CA ILE A 58 7.06 -10.87 13.20
C ILE A 58 6.59 -11.98 12.26
N SER A 59 5.29 -12.29 12.31
CA SER A 59 4.66 -13.30 11.46
C SER A 59 3.95 -12.63 10.30
N PHE A 60 4.46 -12.81 9.09
CA PHE A 60 3.86 -12.33 7.85
C PHE A 60 2.88 -13.37 7.31
N GLU A 61 1.69 -12.92 6.94
CA GLU A 61 0.67 -13.72 6.27
C GLU A 61 0.99 -13.85 4.78
N GLN A 62 0.28 -14.74 4.08
CA GLN A 62 0.38 -14.82 2.63
C GLN A 62 -0.14 -13.50 2.03
N GLY A 63 0.69 -12.82 1.25
CA GLY A 63 0.32 -11.63 0.50
C GLY A 63 -0.18 -11.93 -0.91
N ASP A 64 -0.61 -10.89 -1.60
CA ASP A 64 -1.09 -10.95 -2.98
C ASP A 64 -0.69 -9.71 -3.79
N ILE A 65 -0.63 -9.87 -5.11
CA ILE A 65 -0.56 -8.77 -6.07
C ILE A 65 -1.84 -8.86 -6.90
N SER A 66 -2.61 -7.77 -6.92
CA SER A 66 -3.90 -7.73 -7.59
C SER A 66 -4.02 -6.50 -8.49
N ILE A 67 -4.78 -6.67 -9.57
CA ILE A 67 -5.17 -5.60 -10.48
C ILE A 67 -6.62 -5.25 -10.20
N LYS A 68 -6.88 -3.99 -9.84
CA LYS A 68 -8.22 -3.48 -9.54
C LYS A 68 -8.61 -2.41 -10.55
N LYS A 69 -9.90 -2.34 -10.85
CA LYS A 69 -10.50 -1.28 -11.65
C LYS A 69 -11.29 -0.35 -10.73
N PHE A 70 -10.98 0.93 -10.78
CA PHE A 70 -11.66 1.97 -10.02
C PHE A 70 -12.51 2.79 -10.97
N ASP A 71 -13.77 3.02 -10.60
CA ASP A 71 -14.66 3.91 -11.33
C ASP A 71 -14.05 5.32 -11.38
N ALA A 72 -14.11 5.95 -12.56
CA ALA A 72 -13.59 7.29 -12.76
C ALA A 72 -14.55 8.40 -12.30
N GLY A 73 -15.81 8.06 -11.96
CA GLY A 73 -16.76 8.98 -11.33
C GLY A 73 -17.28 10.09 -12.25
N ASP A 74 -17.13 9.97 -13.57
CA ASP A 74 -17.74 10.89 -14.52
C ASP A 74 -19.24 10.57 -14.70
N ASP A 75 -20.09 11.57 -14.48
CA ASP A 75 -21.56 11.46 -14.49
C ASP A 75 -22.16 10.96 -15.82
N GLU A 76 -21.38 10.90 -16.91
CA GLU A 76 -21.83 10.48 -18.25
C GLU A 76 -21.01 9.33 -18.88
N GLY A 77 -19.97 8.81 -18.20
CA GLY A 77 -19.01 7.87 -18.80
C GLY A 77 -18.72 6.65 -17.94
N CYS A 78 -18.76 5.45 -18.53
CA CYS A 78 -18.36 4.18 -17.90
C CYS A 78 -16.83 4.04 -17.89
N GLY A 79 -16.16 5.11 -17.48
CA GLY A 79 -14.72 5.18 -17.41
C GLY A 79 -14.17 4.44 -16.20
N TYR A 80 -13.01 3.82 -16.34
CA TYR A 80 -12.30 3.26 -15.19
C TYR A 80 -10.79 3.49 -15.27
N PHE A 81 -10.15 3.48 -14.11
CA PHE A 81 -8.71 3.41 -13.93
C PHE A 81 -8.31 1.99 -13.54
N THR A 82 -7.27 1.46 -14.16
CA THR A 82 -6.67 0.19 -13.73
C THR A 82 -5.45 0.48 -12.88
N VAL A 83 -5.40 -0.12 -11.69
CA VAL A 83 -4.26 -0.02 -10.77
C VAL A 83 -3.84 -1.42 -10.33
N GLU A 84 -2.54 -1.70 -10.41
CA GLU A 84 -1.93 -2.87 -9.79
C GLU A 84 -1.32 -2.49 -8.45
N SER A 85 -1.59 -3.31 -7.43
CA SER A 85 -1.07 -3.11 -6.08
C SER A 85 -0.76 -4.45 -5.42
N GLY A 86 0.25 -4.47 -4.56
CA GLY A 86 0.54 -5.60 -3.69
C GLY A 86 0.18 -5.31 -2.24
N GLU A 87 -0.29 -6.33 -1.51
CA GLU A 87 -0.61 -6.25 -0.09
C GLU A 87 -0.03 -7.44 0.67
N GLN A 88 0.42 -7.21 1.90
CA GLN A 88 0.73 -8.27 2.84
C GLN A 88 0.45 -7.84 4.28
N LEU A 89 -0.22 -8.70 5.05
CA LEU A 89 -0.46 -8.50 6.47
C LEU A 89 0.64 -9.13 7.31
N PHE A 90 0.91 -8.56 8.48
CA PHE A 90 1.82 -9.16 9.46
C PHE A 90 1.40 -8.85 10.88
N ASN A 91 1.88 -9.64 11.84
CA ASN A 91 1.55 -9.46 13.25
C ASN A 91 2.79 -9.67 14.13
N PHE A 92 2.91 -8.91 15.22
CA PHE A 92 3.93 -9.11 16.24
C PHE A 92 3.45 -8.62 17.60
N GLY A 93 3.50 -9.48 18.62
CA GLY A 93 2.90 -9.18 19.93
C GLY A 93 1.42 -8.78 19.79
N ASN A 94 1.07 -7.58 20.27
CA ASN A 94 -0.28 -7.01 20.15
C ASN A 94 -0.46 -6.10 18.94
N TYR A 95 0.50 -6.06 18.02
CA TYR A 95 0.47 -5.22 16.84
C TYR A 95 0.06 -6.01 15.60
N ARG A 96 -0.78 -5.40 14.77
CA ARG A 96 -1.10 -5.84 13.42
C ARG A 96 -0.61 -4.79 12.44
N GLY A 97 0.15 -5.23 11.45
CA GLY A 97 0.64 -4.40 10.38
C GLY A 97 0.13 -4.81 9.01
N LYS A 98 0.25 -3.88 8.08
CA LYS A 98 -0.14 -4.04 6.68
C LYS A 98 0.89 -3.34 5.80
N PHE A 99 1.49 -4.07 4.90
CA PHE A 99 2.35 -3.56 3.85
C PHE A 99 1.51 -3.37 2.59
N GLU A 100 1.57 -2.20 1.96
CA GLU A 100 0.99 -1.96 0.65
C GLU A 100 2.04 -1.36 -0.28
N ILE A 101 2.02 -1.81 -1.53
CA ILE A 101 2.91 -1.30 -2.56
C ILE A 101 2.10 -1.05 -3.84
N GLY A 102 2.37 0.07 -4.47
CA GLY A 102 1.89 0.42 -5.80
C GLY A 102 3.07 0.66 -6.75
N GLN A 103 2.80 1.31 -7.89
CA GLN A 103 3.81 1.60 -8.89
C GLN A 103 4.96 2.48 -8.38
N SER A 104 4.65 3.48 -7.55
CA SER A 104 5.63 4.47 -7.06
C SER A 104 5.47 4.81 -5.58
N SER A 105 4.65 4.05 -4.87
CA SER A 105 4.39 4.28 -3.45
C SER A 105 4.47 2.97 -2.68
N LEU A 106 5.02 3.06 -1.47
CA LEU A 106 5.12 1.96 -0.54
C LEU A 106 4.69 2.49 0.82
N SER A 107 3.75 1.80 1.46
CA SER A 107 3.27 2.13 2.80
C SER A 107 3.36 0.95 3.74
N ILE A 108 3.67 1.24 5.00
CA ILE A 108 3.62 0.29 6.10
C ILE A 108 2.71 0.86 7.20
N SER A 109 1.56 0.20 7.27
CA SER A 109 0.59 0.07 8.35
C SER A 109 1.10 -0.56 9.64
N ILE A 110 1.07 0.06 10.83
CA ILE A 110 1.16 -0.71 12.10
C ILE A 110 0.17 -0.18 13.14
N SER A 111 -0.73 -1.04 13.61
CA SER A 111 -1.74 -0.74 14.62
C SER A 111 -1.66 -1.64 15.83
N ASN A 112 -1.99 -1.11 17.01
CA ASN A 112 -2.19 -1.86 18.26
C ASN A 112 -3.66 -1.82 18.74
N TYR A 113 -4.61 -1.57 17.83
CA TYR A 113 -6.05 -1.36 18.10
C TYR A 113 -6.40 -0.08 18.87
N VAL A 114 -5.42 0.63 19.42
CA VAL A 114 -5.57 1.96 20.05
C VAL A 114 -5.05 3.05 19.09
N SER A 115 -3.96 2.76 18.39
CA SER A 115 -3.28 3.63 17.44
C SER A 115 -2.97 2.89 16.12
N TYR A 116 -2.66 3.64 15.07
CA TYR A 116 -2.46 3.30 13.66
C TYR A 116 -1.34 4.19 13.10
N ASN A 117 -0.14 3.64 13.00
CA ASN A 117 1.00 4.32 12.40
C ASN A 117 0.99 4.10 10.89
N PHE A 118 1.30 5.17 10.16
CA PHE A 118 1.48 5.14 8.71
C PHE A 118 2.88 5.63 8.38
N ASN A 119 3.69 4.73 7.82
CA ASN A 119 5.01 5.04 7.30
C ASN A 119 4.93 4.93 5.79
N VAL A 120 5.18 6.03 5.07
CA VAL A 120 4.96 6.10 3.62
C VAL A 120 6.21 6.61 2.93
N LEU A 121 6.57 5.96 1.84
CA LEU A 121 7.49 6.46 0.84
C LEU A 121 6.73 6.67 -0.47
N ASP A 122 6.81 7.88 -1.01
CA ASP A 122 6.44 8.19 -2.38
C ASP A 122 7.71 8.49 -3.18
N SER A 123 7.99 7.69 -4.20
CA SER A 123 9.17 7.87 -5.05
C SER A 123 8.99 8.99 -6.10
N ASN A 124 7.84 9.66 -6.12
CA ASN A 124 7.46 10.68 -7.10
C ASN A 124 7.59 10.16 -8.54
N GLY A 125 7.13 8.93 -8.78
CA GLY A 125 7.15 8.27 -10.08
C GLY A 125 8.49 7.64 -10.47
N LYS A 126 9.51 7.67 -9.61
CA LYS A 126 10.78 6.95 -9.83
C LYS A 126 10.68 5.48 -9.43
N GLU A 127 11.56 4.64 -9.97
CA GLU A 127 11.69 3.27 -9.49
C GLU A 127 12.24 3.25 -8.05
N PHE A 128 11.83 2.27 -7.24
CA PHE A 128 12.31 2.17 -5.86
C PHE A 128 13.84 2.03 -5.77
N ASN A 129 14.46 1.33 -6.72
CA ASN A 129 15.92 1.19 -6.77
C ASN A 129 16.65 2.53 -6.87
N ASP A 130 16.04 3.53 -7.52
CA ASP A 130 16.62 4.86 -7.74
C ASP A 130 16.50 5.78 -6.52
N VAL A 131 15.70 5.39 -5.52
CA VAL A 131 15.48 6.13 -4.28
C VAL A 131 15.98 5.38 -3.05
N THR A 132 16.68 4.26 -3.25
CA THR A 132 17.39 3.59 -2.15
C THR A 132 18.59 4.41 -1.70
N GLU A 133 18.92 4.31 -0.41
CA GLU A 133 20.05 4.99 0.19
C GLU A 133 20.87 4.06 1.09
N SER A 134 22.03 4.56 1.52
CA SER A 134 22.84 3.94 2.57
C SER A 134 22.92 4.88 3.76
N LEU A 135 22.69 4.37 4.95
CA LEU A 135 22.71 5.18 6.17
C LEU A 135 23.23 4.39 7.37
N GLU A 136 23.64 5.13 8.40
CA GLU A 136 23.94 4.61 9.72
C GLU A 136 22.88 5.10 10.72
N LEU A 137 22.32 4.18 11.50
CA LEU A 137 21.29 4.48 12.49
C LEU A 137 21.45 3.57 13.70
N ASN A 138 21.53 4.15 14.89
CA ASN A 138 21.67 3.44 16.16
C ASN A 138 22.85 2.44 16.19
N GLY A 139 23.95 2.77 15.49
CA GLY A 139 25.14 1.91 15.39
C GLY A 139 25.02 0.76 14.39
N PHE A 140 23.95 0.71 13.60
CA PHE A 140 23.76 -0.24 12.50
C PHE A 140 23.96 0.45 11.15
N THR A 141 24.63 -0.23 10.23
CA THR A 141 24.78 0.22 8.84
C THR A 141 23.76 -0.48 7.94
N PHE A 142 23.05 0.31 7.13
CA PHE A 142 22.09 -0.16 6.16
C PHE A 142 22.52 0.28 4.75
N THR A 143 22.37 -0.60 3.76
CA THR A 143 22.75 -0.33 2.38
C THR A 143 21.64 -0.73 1.41
N ASN A 144 21.42 0.09 0.39
CA ASN A 144 20.35 -0.09 -0.60
C ASN A 144 18.97 -0.29 0.04
N VAL A 145 18.64 0.60 0.99
CA VAL A 145 17.39 0.55 1.75
C VAL A 145 16.49 1.74 1.40
N LEU A 146 15.19 1.51 1.53
CA LEU A 146 14.16 2.53 1.54
C LEU A 146 13.95 3.00 2.97
N VAL A 147 13.80 4.31 3.16
CA VAL A 147 13.49 4.92 4.45
C VAL A 147 12.07 5.46 4.40
N LEU A 148 11.19 4.86 5.19
CA LEU A 148 9.78 5.24 5.28
C LEU A 148 9.56 6.09 6.54
N PRO A 149 9.51 7.43 6.42
CA PRO A 149 9.17 8.28 7.55
C PRO A 149 7.70 8.09 7.95
N ASN A 150 7.39 8.34 9.22
CA ASN A 150 6.00 8.47 9.65
C ASN A 150 5.40 9.75 9.06
N ILE A 151 4.23 9.65 8.42
CA ILE A 151 3.57 10.81 7.78
C ILE A 151 2.79 11.67 8.78
N ASN A 152 2.56 11.17 9.98
CA ASN A 152 1.87 11.92 11.01
C ASN A 152 2.86 12.78 11.80
N THR A 153 2.63 14.09 11.75
CA THR A 153 3.48 15.12 12.34
C THR A 153 3.02 15.56 13.73
N ASP A 154 1.93 15.00 14.28
CA ASP A 154 1.46 15.37 15.61
C ASP A 154 2.37 14.76 16.68
N GLU A 155 3.10 15.64 17.38
CA GLU A 155 4.01 15.30 18.48
C GLU A 155 3.26 14.76 19.71
N ASN A 156 1.99 15.10 19.89
CA ASN A 156 1.15 14.63 21.01
C ASN A 156 0.45 13.31 20.71
N SER A 157 0.65 12.75 19.53
CA SER A 157 -0.04 11.54 19.17
C SER A 157 0.56 10.31 19.85
N ILE A 158 -0.33 9.38 20.18
CA ILE A 158 -0.09 8.00 20.62
C ILE A 158 0.63 7.11 19.56
N TRP A 159 1.22 7.74 18.54
CA TRP A 159 1.98 7.07 17.49
C TRP A 159 3.38 6.75 18.01
N ASP A 160 3.70 5.47 18.08
CA ASP A 160 4.99 5.06 18.62
C ASP A 160 6.08 4.96 17.55
N ILE A 161 5.78 4.94 16.24
CA ILE A 161 6.79 4.66 15.20
C ILE A 161 7.28 5.94 14.53
N ASN A 162 8.59 6.17 14.53
CA ASN A 162 9.24 7.31 13.87
C ASN A 162 9.54 6.99 12.39
N LYS A 163 10.25 5.89 12.14
CA LYS A 163 10.63 5.48 10.78
C LYS A 163 10.81 3.98 10.66
N ILE A 164 10.66 3.47 9.44
CA ILE A 164 10.92 2.08 9.10
C ILE A 164 11.99 2.05 8.01
N ILE A 165 12.97 1.16 8.16
CA ILE A 165 13.99 0.86 7.15
C ILE A 165 13.59 -0.44 6.48
N TYR A 166 13.50 -0.42 5.16
CA TYR A 166 13.02 -1.53 4.36
C TYR A 166 14.00 -1.84 3.22
N SER A 167 14.23 -3.11 2.90
CA SER A 167 14.99 -3.49 1.72
C SER A 167 14.29 -4.57 0.92
N LYS A 168 14.64 -4.62 -0.35
CA LYS A 168 14.11 -5.59 -1.30
C LYS A 168 14.34 -7.04 -0.85
N ASN A 169 15.52 -7.33 -0.29
CA ASN A 169 15.93 -8.71 0.00
C ASN A 169 15.50 -9.17 1.40
N ASN A 170 15.42 -8.26 2.36
CA ASN A 170 15.19 -8.62 3.76
C ASN A 170 13.78 -8.20 4.24
N GLY A 171 13.06 -7.36 3.48
CA GLY A 171 11.82 -6.74 3.91
C GLY A 171 12.08 -5.66 4.95
N ILE A 172 11.30 -5.66 6.04
CA ILE A 172 11.52 -4.72 7.16
C ILE A 172 12.84 -5.08 7.86
N GLU A 173 13.84 -4.20 7.78
CA GLU A 173 15.15 -4.40 8.41
C GLU A 173 15.24 -3.77 9.79
N PHE A 174 14.53 -2.65 9.99
CA PHE A 174 14.58 -1.88 11.22
C PHE A 174 13.29 -1.08 11.42
N ILE A 175 12.79 -1.02 12.65
CA ILE A 175 11.69 -0.15 13.07
C ILE A 175 12.23 0.74 14.19
N LEU A 176 12.19 2.06 14.01
CA LEU A 176 12.55 3.03 15.04
C LEU A 176 11.29 3.62 15.65
N PHE A 177 11.19 3.57 16.97
CA PHE A 177 10.11 4.19 17.73
C PHE A 177 10.48 5.63 18.14
N ARG A 178 9.48 6.48 18.37
CA ARG A 178 9.66 7.89 18.76
C ARG A 178 10.35 8.03 20.12
N ASP A 179 10.16 7.05 21.02
CA ASP A 179 10.83 7.00 22.33
C ASP A 179 12.29 6.50 22.26
N GLY A 180 12.82 6.27 21.06
CA GLY A 180 14.18 5.80 20.82
C GLY A 180 14.35 4.28 20.90
N LYS A 181 13.29 3.53 21.28
CA LYS A 181 13.29 2.08 21.12
C LYS A 181 13.32 1.72 19.65
N TRP A 182 13.66 0.48 19.38
CA TRP A 182 13.88 -0.06 18.05
C TRP A 182 13.70 -1.58 18.01
N LEU A 183 13.41 -2.09 16.81
CA LEU A 183 13.49 -3.50 16.46
C LEU A 183 14.45 -3.65 15.27
N LYS A 184 15.46 -4.52 15.38
CA LYS A 184 16.42 -4.80 14.30
C LYS A 184 16.25 -6.24 13.86
N GLN A 185 15.99 -6.46 12.58
CA GLN A 185 15.91 -7.80 12.01
C GLN A 185 17.24 -8.55 12.19
N ILE A 186 17.15 -9.79 12.62
CA ILE A 186 18.25 -10.75 12.63
C ILE A 186 18.06 -11.78 11.52
N LYS A 187 19.18 -12.25 10.97
CA LYS A 187 19.22 -13.26 9.92
C LYS A 187 19.34 -14.65 10.50
#